data_AF-A0A5J4QJZ2-F1
#
_entry.id   AF-A0A5J4QJZ2-F1
#
_cell.length_a   1.000
_cell.length_b   1.000
_cell.length_c   1.000
_cell.angle_alpha   90.00
_cell.angle_beta   90.00
_cell.angle_gamma   90.00
#
_symmetry.space_group_name_H-M   'P 1'
#
loop_
_entity.id
_entity.type
_entity.pdbx_description
1 polymer ?
#
loop_
_entity_poly.entity_id
_entity_poly.type
_entity_poly.pdbx_seq_one_letter_code
_entity_poly.pdbx_strand_id
1 'polypeptide(L)' 'MYVDERKERFRGNRRFTESIKRKIIKELTGEQWSPEQIVGKARKEGQPMVSHERIYQFIRDDKASGGVLYKN' A
#
# COMPACT_ATOMS: atom_id res chain seq x y z
N MET A 1 13.03 27.77 -18.29
CA MET A 1 11.71 27.69 -17.62
C MET A 1 10.79 26.86 -18.52
N TYR A 2 9.96 25.95 -17.97
CA TYR A 2 8.94 25.10 -18.65
C TYR A 2 9.32 23.73 -19.28
N VAL A 3 9.96 22.79 -18.56
CA VAL A 3 9.91 21.36 -18.98
C VAL A 3 9.71 20.36 -17.82
N ASP A 4 10.13 20.69 -16.59
CA ASP A 4 10.05 19.75 -15.45
C ASP A 4 8.67 19.68 -14.75
N GLU A 5 7.87 20.74 -14.81
CA GLU A 5 6.59 20.86 -14.07
C GLU A 5 5.48 19.90 -14.57
N ARG A 6 5.67 19.26 -15.73
CA ARG A 6 4.71 18.30 -16.30
C ARG A 6 4.91 16.89 -15.74
N LYS A 7 6.11 16.55 -15.23
CA LYS A 7 6.42 15.20 -14.74
C LYS A 7 5.94 14.95 -13.30
N GLU A 8 5.75 15.98 -12.49
CA GLU A 8 5.28 15.79 -11.10
C GLU A 8 3.84 15.27 -11.02
N ARG A 9 2.98 15.68 -11.96
CA ARG A 9 1.56 15.29 -11.99
C ARG A 9 1.33 13.81 -12.34
N PHE A 10 2.29 13.18 -13.01
CA PHE A 10 2.29 11.74 -13.31
C PHE A 10 2.96 10.89 -12.22
N ARG A 11 3.67 11.52 -11.27
CA ARG A 11 4.35 10.85 -10.15
C ARG A 11 3.47 10.69 -8.91
N GLY A 12 2.26 11.25 -8.92
CA GLY A 12 1.29 11.03 -7.85
C GLY A 12 0.97 9.55 -7.76
N ASN A 13 1.26 8.94 -6.62
CA ASN A 13 1.11 7.52 -6.34
C ASN A 13 -0.39 7.14 -6.23
N ARG A 14 -1.17 7.34 -7.30
CA ARG A 14 -2.65 7.25 -7.37
C ARG A 14 -3.19 5.88 -6.98
N ARG A 15 -2.37 4.82 -7.07
CA ARG A 15 -2.77 3.47 -6.67
C ARG A 15 -2.67 3.22 -5.16
N PHE A 16 -2.06 4.11 -4.38
CA PHE A 16 -1.94 3.97 -2.94
C PHE A 16 -2.72 5.07 -2.21
N THR A 17 -4.02 5.11 -2.48
CA THR A 17 -4.94 6.01 -1.78
C THR A 17 -5.04 5.63 -0.30
N GLU A 18 -5.45 6.58 0.54
CA GLU A 18 -5.67 6.32 1.97
C GLU A 18 -6.71 5.22 2.24
N SER A 19 -7.65 5.01 1.32
CA SER A 19 -8.60 3.89 1.40
C SER A 19 -7.89 2.54 1.31
N ILE A 20 -6.98 2.39 0.34
CA ILE A 20 -6.17 1.18 0.16
C ILE A 20 -5.23 0.98 1.35
N LYS A 21 -4.59 2.06 1.84
CA LYS A 21 -3.77 2.00 3.06
C LYS A 21 -4.55 1.46 4.26
N ARG A 22 -5.73 2.03 4.53
CA ARG A 22 -6.59 1.61 5.65
C ARG A 22 -7.04 0.16 5.50
N LYS A 23 -7.37 -0.29 4.29
CA LYS A 23 -7.71 -1.69 4.03
C LYS A 23 -6.53 -2.61 4.35
N ILE A 24 -5.34 -2.30 3.85
CA ILE A 24 -4.11 -3.07 4.11
C ILE A 24 -3.81 -3.11 5.61
N ILE A 25 -3.85 -1.97 6.31
CA ILE A 25 -3.65 -1.94 7.76
C ILE A 25 -4.66 -2.83 8.47
N LYS A 26 -5.95 -2.71 8.14
CA LYS A 26 -7.01 -3.53 8.74
C LYS A 26 -6.80 -5.02 8.51
N GLU A 27 -6.40 -5.43 7.32
CA GLU A 27 -6.16 -6.83 6.98
C GLU A 27 -4.85 -7.37 7.61
N LEU A 28 -3.81 -6.53 7.74
CA LEU A 28 -2.57 -6.87 8.45
C LEU A 28 -2.77 -6.95 9.96
N THR A 29 -3.50 -6.03 10.59
CA THR A 29 -3.65 -5.99 12.05
C THR A 29 -4.82 -6.84 12.55
N GLY A 30 -5.85 -7.04 11.73
CA GLY A 30 -7.05 -7.78 12.10
C GLY A 30 -6.90 -9.28 11.88
N GLU A 31 -6.65 -9.68 10.63
CA GLU A 31 -6.58 -11.10 10.25
C GLU A 31 -5.14 -11.61 10.05
N GLN A 32 -4.13 -10.74 10.23
CA GLN A 32 -2.70 -11.06 10.06
C GLN A 32 -2.37 -11.68 8.70
N TRP A 33 -3.07 -11.21 7.67
CA TRP A 33 -2.87 -11.76 6.34
C TRP A 33 -1.54 -11.33 5.73
N SER A 34 -0.91 -12.25 5.02
CA SER A 34 0.28 -11.93 4.25
C SER A 34 -0.05 -10.90 3.16
N PRO A 35 0.93 -10.06 2.77
CA PRO A 35 0.76 -9.13 1.65
C PRO A 35 0.24 -9.79 0.37
N GLU A 36 0.57 -11.05 0.12
CA GLU A 36 0.07 -11.81 -1.03
C GLU A 36 -1.40 -12.21 -0.87
N GLN A 37 -1.82 -12.60 0.33
CA GLN A 37 -3.23 -12.92 0.63
C GLN A 37 -4.13 -11.69 0.48
N ILE A 38 -3.67 -10.53 0.95
CA ILE A 38 -4.37 -9.25 0.80
C ILE A 38 -4.61 -8.93 -0.69
N VAL A 39 -3.58 -9.10 -1.52
CA VAL A 39 -3.69 -8.90 -2.98
C VAL A 39 -4.60 -9.94 -3.61
N GLY A 40 -4.47 -11.22 -3.21
CA GLY A 40 -5.29 -12.31 -3.71
C GLY A 40 -6.78 -12.08 -3.44
N LYS A 41 -7.15 -11.68 -2.21
CA LYS A 41 -8.52 -11.36 -1.88
C LYS A 41 -9.01 -10.13 -2.63
N ALA A 42 -8.23 -9.06 -2.69
CA ALA A 42 -8.68 -7.86 -3.39
C ALA A 42 -8.91 -8.12 -4.89
N ARG A 43 -8.09 -8.99 -5.51
CA ARG A 43 -8.34 -9.47 -6.88
C ARG A 43 -9.64 -10.27 -6.97
N LYS A 44 -9.90 -11.17 -6.01
CA LYS A 44 -11.14 -11.96 -5.96
C LYS A 44 -12.38 -11.09 -5.78
N GLU A 45 -12.27 -10.02 -5.01
CA GLU A 45 -13.35 -9.04 -4.77
C GLU A 45 -13.46 -7.97 -5.86
N GLY A 46 -12.59 -7.98 -6.88
CA GLY A 46 -12.56 -6.97 -7.94
C GLY A 46 -12.19 -5.56 -7.46
N GLN A 47 -11.57 -5.45 -6.28
CA GLN A 47 -11.23 -4.17 -5.68
C GLN A 47 -9.86 -3.67 -6.12
N PRO A 48 -9.69 -2.34 -6.31
CA PRO A 48 -8.41 -1.77 -6.65
C PRO A 48 -7.41 -1.99 -5.51
N MET A 49 -6.25 -2.58 -5.83
CA MET A 49 -5.21 -2.91 -4.85
C MET A 49 -3.82 -2.67 -5.45
N VAL A 50 -2.85 -2.40 -4.57
CA VAL A 50 -1.43 -2.32 -4.95
C VAL A 50 -0.78 -3.70 -5.05
N SER A 51 0.39 -3.78 -5.67
CA SER A 51 1.19 -5.01 -5.66
C SER A 51 1.64 -5.38 -4.25
N HIS A 52 1.83 -6.67 -3.98
CA HIS A 52 2.30 -7.17 -2.67
C HIS A 52 3.66 -6.57 -2.28
N GLU A 53 4.55 -6.32 -3.26
CA GLU A 53 5.82 -5.60 -3.04
C GLU A 53 5.61 -4.19 -2.47
N ARG A 54 4.55 -3.49 -2.90
CA ARG A 54 4.25 -2.15 -2.39
C ARG A 54 3.76 -2.19 -0.95
N ILE A 55 3.03 -3.24 -0.58
CA ILE A 55 2.64 -3.52 0.80
C ILE A 55 3.89 -3.79 1.65
N TYR A 56 4.84 -4.60 1.16
CA TYR A 56 6.11 -4.81 1.84
C TYR A 56 6.91 -3.52 2.04
N GLN A 57 7.00 -2.66 1.01
CA GLN A 57 7.63 -1.34 1.15
C GLN A 57 6.92 -0.49 2.21
N PHE A 58 5.59 -0.51 2.25
CA PHE A 58 4.80 0.21 3.24
C PHE A 58 5.08 -0.29 4.68
N ILE A 59 5.15 -1.60 4.90
CA ILE A 59 5.49 -2.17 6.20
C ILE A 59 6.91 -1.77 6.62
N ARG A 60 7.87 -1.76 5.68
CA ARG A 60 9.25 -1.33 5.95
C ARG A 60 9.34 0.17 6.30
N ASP A 61 8.58 1.00 5.60
CA ASP A 61 8.51 2.44 5.84
C ASP A 61 7.87 2.76 7.20
N ASP A 62 6.78 2.05 7.54
CA ASP A 62 6.16 2.11 8.87
C ASP A 62 7.15 1.71 9.95
N LYS A 63 7.86 0.59 9.77
CA LYS A 63 8.92 0.14 10.69
C LYS A 63 10.02 1.18 10.87
N ALA A 64 10.46 1.83 9.78
CA ALA A 64 11.48 2.89 9.83
C ALA A 64 10.97 4.15 10.55
N SER A 65 9.67 4.42 10.46
CA SER A 65 8.98 5.51 11.16
C SER A 65 8.63 5.17 12.62
N GLY A 66 9.02 3.99 13.12
CA GLY A 66 8.73 3.53 14.48
C GLY A 66 7.35 2.89 14.66
N GLY A 67 6.64 2.62 13.58
CA GLY A 67 5.36 1.91 13.59
C GLY A 67 5.52 0.42 13.92
N VAL A 68 4.38 -0.25 14.14
CA VAL A 68 4.31 -1.62 14.65
C VAL A 68 3.66 -2.60 13.67
N LEU A 69 3.43 -2.18 12.42
CA LEU A 69 2.76 -3.02 11.41
C LEU A 69 3.55 -4.30 11.06
N TYR A 70 4.85 -4.36 11.39
CA TYR A 70 5.69 -5.54 11.17
C TYR A 70 5.66 -6.57 12.30
N LYS A 71 5.05 -6.24 13.45
CA LYS A 71 5.08 -7.08 14.66
C LYS A 71 3.93 -8.08 14.73
N ASN A 72 2.97 -7.98 13.82
CA ASN A 72 1.81 -8.86 13.70
C ASN A 72 1.96 -9.72 12.45
#